data_AF-A0A6M2CGJ7-F1
#
_entry.id   AF-A0A6M2CGJ7-F1
#
_cell.length_a   1.000
_cell.length_b   1.000
_cell.length_c   1.000
_cell.angle_alpha   90.00
_cell.angle_beta   90.00
_cell.angle_gamma   90.00
#
_symmetry.space_group_name_H-M   'P 1'
#
loop_
_entity.id
_entity.type
_entity.pdbx_description
1 polymer ?
#
loop_
_entity_poly.entity_id
_entity_poly.type
_entity_poly.pdbx_seq_one_letter_code
_entity_poly.pdbx_strand_id
1 'polypeptide(L)'
;MIVCVHTPISRHRNMAMELLQREGRWYLGVKVKDNIPVSCLVLQGNSDTIYRCVNCKFVPETLCPLECRHQMCEGCFGTFTTYICERDQTVTRKESVLTSEKRCNTDLEAFVLQCPSCDQKRDYPSIKKHLQEHFEANEEQVRASEHLENAEKLVDDHPPSTQSHKDNLTTEQPDMELENGAPLVSMDTSGDEQRKENDRGDASGSKTCPLCATTWDKEEYLEHLKACEERLTKCSECMQEVKYKHYGNHLLECTKKDDKKKSDRTLTCAKAKHPSFGNYGNAEDTSERRQKVEEIEALKRAIKALEERIEHLEKPLVKIIQKLRENAERR
;
A
#
# COMPACT_ATOMS: atom_id res chain seq x y z
N MET A 1 -25.42 9.95 -3.39
CA MET A 1 -25.42 8.48 -3.50
C MET A 1 -23.96 8.05 -3.58
N ILE A 2 -23.41 7.49 -2.50
CA ILE A 2 -22.00 7.09 -2.42
C ILE A 2 -21.95 5.59 -2.70
N VAL A 3 -21.26 5.21 -3.77
CA VAL A 3 -21.06 3.80 -4.16
C VAL A 3 -19.70 3.36 -3.63
N CYS A 4 -19.68 2.52 -2.60
CA CYS A 4 -18.47 1.87 -2.13
C CYS A 4 -18.18 0.64 -3.00
N VAL A 5 -17.06 0.65 -3.73
CA VAL A 5 -16.62 -0.49 -4.55
C VAL A 5 -15.52 -1.24 -3.80
N HIS A 6 -15.81 -2.46 -3.34
CA HIS A 6 -14.82 -3.40 -2.80
C HIS A 6 -14.33 -4.32 -3.93
N THR A 7 -13.07 -4.21 -4.36
CA THR A 7 -12.53 -5.06 -5.44
C THR A 7 -11.03 -5.36 -5.28
N PRO A 8 -10.56 -6.55 -5.71
CA PRO A 8 -9.15 -6.94 -5.62
C PRO A 8 -8.23 -6.27 -6.68
N ILE A 9 -6.91 -6.33 -6.39
CA ILE A 9 -5.95 -5.22 -6.45
C ILE A 9 -5.41 -4.75 -7.83
N SER A 10 -5.58 -5.44 -8.96
CA SER A 10 -4.70 -5.13 -10.12
C SER A 10 -5.31 -4.36 -11.30
N ARG A 11 -6.62 -4.44 -11.60
CA ARG A 11 -7.15 -3.97 -12.90
C ARG A 11 -7.97 -2.68 -12.89
N HIS A 12 -8.48 -2.22 -11.74
CA HIS A 12 -9.32 -1.01 -11.68
C HIS A 12 -8.70 0.16 -10.91
N ARG A 13 -7.53 -0.04 -10.31
CA ARG A 13 -6.75 1.01 -9.63
C ARG A 13 -6.43 2.19 -10.56
N ASN A 14 -6.13 1.93 -11.83
CA ASN A 14 -5.79 3.00 -12.78
C ASN A 14 -7.03 3.79 -13.26
N MET A 15 -8.16 3.10 -13.42
CA MET A 15 -9.39 3.70 -13.97
C MET A 15 -10.12 4.58 -12.94
N ALA A 16 -10.14 4.18 -11.67
CA ALA A 16 -10.66 5.01 -10.58
C ALA A 16 -9.78 6.24 -10.31
N MET A 17 -8.45 6.10 -10.44
CA MET A 17 -7.51 7.21 -10.24
C MET A 17 -7.60 8.27 -11.36
N GLU A 18 -7.78 7.87 -12.63
CA GLU A 18 -7.93 8.80 -13.77
C GLU A 18 -9.19 9.68 -13.69
N LEU A 19 -10.33 9.13 -13.25
CA LEU A 19 -11.57 9.88 -13.12
C LEU A 19 -11.51 10.94 -12.00
N LEU A 20 -10.74 10.67 -10.94
CA LEU A 20 -10.69 11.51 -9.74
C LEU A 20 -9.61 12.61 -9.82
N GLN A 21 -8.57 12.40 -10.63
CA GLN A 21 -7.53 13.40 -10.90
C GLN A 21 -8.10 14.65 -11.63
N ARG A 22 -9.21 14.48 -12.36
CA ARG A 22 -9.96 15.57 -13.01
C ARG A 22 -10.65 16.54 -12.05
N GLU A 23 -10.92 16.13 -10.80
CA GLU A 23 -11.66 16.96 -9.82
C GLU A 23 -10.75 17.71 -8.84
N GLY A 24 -9.42 17.60 -8.94
CA GLY A 24 -8.49 18.26 -8.01
C GLY A 24 -8.58 17.74 -6.56
N ARG A 25 -9.11 16.53 -6.37
CA ARG A 25 -9.21 15.86 -5.07
C ARG A 25 -8.09 14.83 -4.93
N TRP A 26 -7.47 14.77 -3.75
CA TRP A 26 -6.24 13.99 -3.51
C TRP A 26 -6.43 12.96 -2.41
N TYR A 27 -5.59 11.92 -2.37
CA TYR A 27 -5.81 10.77 -1.49
C TYR A 27 -4.56 10.40 -0.67
N LEU A 28 -4.71 10.36 0.65
CA LEU A 28 -3.83 9.58 1.53
C LEU A 28 -4.16 8.11 1.36
N GLY A 29 -3.32 7.25 1.88
CA GLY A 29 -3.87 6.00 2.35
C GLY A 29 -2.95 5.20 3.22
N VAL A 30 -3.62 4.23 3.80
CA VAL A 30 -3.19 3.61 5.02
C VAL A 30 -2.91 2.16 4.68
N LYS A 31 -1.67 1.74 4.87
CA LYS A 31 -1.33 0.33 4.80
C LYS A 31 -1.76 -0.31 6.11
N VAL A 32 -3.00 -0.81 6.15
CA VAL A 32 -3.42 -1.77 7.18
C VAL A 32 -2.71 -3.09 6.86
N LYS A 33 -2.26 -3.82 7.90
CA LYS A 33 -1.55 -5.10 7.74
C LYS A 33 -2.29 -6.01 6.75
N ASP A 34 -1.54 -6.67 5.88
CA ASP A 34 -1.99 -7.77 5.01
C ASP A 34 -2.96 -7.42 3.84
N ASN A 35 -2.47 -6.66 2.85
CA ASN A 35 -3.05 -6.55 1.49
C ASN A 35 -4.49 -6.01 1.37
N ILE A 36 -4.81 -4.93 2.08
CA ILE A 36 -6.16 -4.34 2.15
C ILE A 36 -6.24 -3.03 1.33
N PRO A 37 -7.40 -2.68 0.72
CA PRO A 37 -7.51 -1.54 -0.17
C PRO A 37 -7.13 -0.22 0.51
N VAL A 38 -6.51 0.63 -0.29
CA VAL A 38 -6.15 1.99 0.06
C VAL A 38 -7.42 2.82 0.23
N SER A 39 -7.80 3.12 1.47
CA SER A 39 -8.86 4.10 1.76
C SER A 39 -8.36 5.51 1.45
N CYS A 40 -9.11 6.18 0.57
CA CYS A 40 -8.81 7.47 -0.03
C CYS A 40 -9.16 8.66 0.91
N LEU A 41 -8.18 9.36 1.50
CA LEU A 41 -8.46 10.55 2.35
C LEU A 41 -8.17 11.88 1.62
N VAL A 42 -9.15 12.79 1.60
CA VAL A 42 -9.02 14.11 0.96
C VAL A 42 -8.28 15.11 1.84
N LEU A 43 -7.13 15.58 1.36
CA LEU A 43 -6.40 16.71 1.95
C LEU A 43 -7.05 18.03 1.53
N GLN A 44 -7.54 18.81 2.49
CA GLN A 44 -7.97 20.20 2.26
C GLN A 44 -6.78 21.15 2.53
N GLY A 45 -6.11 21.64 1.47
CA GLY A 45 -5.09 22.69 1.57
C GLY A 45 -4.13 22.79 0.38
N ASN A 46 -3.64 24.01 0.09
CA ASN A 46 -2.72 24.33 -1.03
C ASN A 46 -1.27 23.81 -0.86
N SER A 47 -1.03 22.79 -0.03
CA SER A 47 0.32 22.26 0.27
C SER A 47 0.81 21.20 -0.75
N ASP A 48 0.32 21.29 -2.00
CA ASP A 48 0.17 20.20 -2.97
C ASP A 48 1.43 19.44 -3.41
N THR A 49 2.65 19.89 -3.08
CA THR A 49 3.88 19.33 -3.70
C THR A 49 4.91 18.75 -2.75
N ILE A 50 4.88 19.09 -1.45
CA ILE A 50 6.01 18.80 -0.54
C ILE A 50 5.90 17.40 0.08
N TYR A 51 4.68 16.93 0.35
CA TYR A 51 4.44 15.71 1.13
C TYR A 51 4.09 14.47 0.30
N ARG A 52 4.31 14.52 -1.02
CA ARG A 52 3.92 13.45 -1.94
C ARG A 52 5.13 12.68 -2.42
N CYS A 53 4.98 11.36 -2.44
CA CYS A 53 5.88 10.48 -3.15
C CYS A 53 5.86 10.81 -4.63
N VAL A 54 7.01 11.13 -5.20
CA VAL A 54 7.12 11.44 -6.63
C VAL A 54 6.75 10.29 -7.54
N ASN A 55 6.83 9.03 -7.08
CA ASN A 55 6.49 7.86 -7.89
C ASN A 55 4.99 7.54 -7.83
N CYS A 56 4.48 7.12 -6.66
CA CYS A 56 3.08 6.69 -6.52
C CYS A 56 2.09 7.84 -6.27
N LYS A 57 2.57 9.10 -6.23
CA LYS A 57 1.80 10.33 -5.94
C LYS A 57 1.04 10.33 -4.61
N PHE A 58 1.36 9.37 -3.75
CA PHE A 58 0.73 9.14 -2.45
C PHE A 58 1.45 9.89 -1.33
N VAL A 59 0.80 10.03 -0.17
CA VAL A 59 1.37 10.66 1.01
C VAL A 59 1.74 9.57 2.03
N PRO A 60 3.00 9.11 2.07
CA PRO A 60 3.43 8.07 3.00
C PRO A 60 3.87 8.65 4.35
N GLU A 61 3.91 7.79 5.36
CA GLU A 61 4.43 8.11 6.71
C GLU A 61 5.93 8.45 6.67
N THR A 62 6.68 7.70 5.87
CA THR A 62 8.13 7.89 5.69
C THR A 62 8.43 8.29 4.25
N LEU A 63 9.15 9.41 4.13
CA LEU A 63 9.66 9.91 2.86
C LEU A 63 11.19 9.85 2.87
N CYS A 64 11.73 9.18 1.87
CA CYS A 64 13.14 9.16 1.57
C CYS A 64 13.45 10.37 0.67
N PRO A 65 14.34 11.29 1.10
CA PRO A 65 14.78 12.38 0.24
C PRO A 65 15.63 11.81 -0.90
N LEU A 66 15.35 12.24 -2.12
CA LEU A 66 16.17 11.98 -3.29
C LEU A 66 17.29 13.02 -3.38
N GLU A 67 18.33 12.76 -4.18
CA GLU A 67 19.43 13.70 -4.39
C GLU A 67 18.95 15.04 -4.97
N CYS A 68 17.87 15.01 -5.75
CA CYS A 68 17.23 16.20 -6.29
C CYS A 68 16.25 16.90 -5.33
N ARG A 69 16.24 16.53 -4.05
CA ARG A 69 15.36 17.07 -2.98
C ARG A 69 13.88 16.75 -3.12
N HIS A 70 13.48 16.08 -4.19
CA HIS A 70 12.18 15.43 -4.28
C HIS A 70 12.07 14.28 -3.27
N GLN A 71 10.85 13.87 -2.94
CA GLN A 71 10.60 12.90 -1.88
C GLN A 71 9.91 11.65 -2.43
N MET A 72 10.35 10.47 -1.98
CA MET A 72 9.79 9.19 -2.41
C MET A 72 9.41 8.29 -1.23
N CYS A 73 8.32 7.54 -1.36
CA CYS A 73 7.86 6.62 -0.32
C CYS A 73 8.86 5.49 -0.08
N GLU A 74 9.04 5.04 1.17
CA GLU A 74 9.97 3.95 1.48
C GLU A 74 9.66 2.66 0.72
N GLY A 75 8.38 2.32 0.54
CA GLY A 75 7.97 1.17 -0.27
C GLY A 75 8.36 1.29 -1.75
N CYS A 76 8.29 2.52 -2.29
CA CYS A 76 8.63 2.85 -3.67
C CYS A 76 10.15 2.90 -3.87
N PHE A 77 10.88 3.36 -2.86
CA PHE A 77 12.33 3.43 -2.86
C PHE A 77 12.95 2.04 -2.64
N GLY A 78 12.35 1.23 -1.78
CA GLY A 78 12.84 -0.10 -1.43
C GLY A 78 12.92 -1.07 -2.60
N THR A 79 12.04 -0.91 -3.60
CA THR A 79 11.95 -1.79 -4.78
C THR A 79 13.07 -1.61 -5.80
N PHE A 80 13.78 -0.48 -5.78
CA PHE A 80 14.80 -0.18 -6.79
C PHE A 80 16.18 0.03 -6.16
N THR A 81 17.23 -0.44 -6.82
CA THR A 81 18.64 -0.13 -6.46
C THR A 81 19.03 1.27 -6.92
N THR A 82 18.39 1.76 -7.97
CA THR A 82 18.59 3.10 -8.53
C THR A 82 17.24 3.66 -8.96
N TYR A 83 16.99 4.93 -8.63
CA TYR A 83 15.77 5.63 -9.00
C TYR A 83 16.10 6.84 -9.87
N ILE A 84 15.28 7.07 -10.90
CA ILE A 84 15.36 8.26 -11.76
C ILE A 84 14.14 9.11 -11.46
N CYS A 85 14.36 10.33 -10.98
CA CYS A 85 13.27 11.23 -10.68
C CYS A 85 12.53 11.65 -11.95
N GLU A 86 11.23 11.37 -12.03
CA GLU A 86 10.42 11.75 -13.20
C GLU A 86 10.37 13.27 -13.45
N ARG A 87 10.56 14.08 -12.40
CA ARG A 87 10.43 15.55 -12.48
C ARG A 87 11.66 16.24 -13.06
N ASP A 88 12.85 15.78 -12.71
CA ASP A 88 14.12 16.45 -13.06
C ASP A 88 15.17 15.50 -13.66
N GLN A 89 14.83 14.22 -13.83
CA GLN A 89 15.68 13.17 -14.38
C GLN A 89 16.96 12.89 -13.57
N THR A 90 17.05 13.38 -12.33
CA THR A 90 18.19 13.10 -11.46
C THR A 90 18.18 11.64 -11.02
N VAL A 91 19.34 11.00 -11.15
CA VAL A 91 19.56 9.61 -10.75
C VAL A 91 19.99 9.56 -9.30
N THR A 92 19.22 8.88 -8.45
CA THR A 92 19.51 8.65 -7.04
C THR A 92 19.80 7.17 -6.80
N ARG A 93 20.92 6.86 -6.16
CA ARG A 93 21.27 5.47 -5.80
C ARG A 93 20.74 5.13 -4.41
N LYS A 94 20.37 3.86 -4.19
CA LYS A 94 19.84 3.43 -2.89
C LYS A 94 20.84 3.66 -1.76
N GLU A 95 22.12 3.43 -2.03
CA GLU A 95 23.19 3.56 -1.05
C GLU A 95 23.40 5.00 -0.58
N SER A 96 23.21 6.00 -1.45
CA SER A 96 23.40 7.42 -1.08
C SER A 96 22.29 7.95 -0.16
N VAL A 97 21.11 7.33 -0.20
CA VAL A 97 19.95 7.71 0.63
C VAL A 97 19.91 6.95 1.95
N LEU A 98 20.47 5.73 2.02
CA LEU A 98 20.52 4.97 3.28
C LEU A 98 21.33 5.67 4.37
N THR A 99 22.27 6.55 3.99
CA THR A 99 23.03 7.39 4.92
C THR A 99 22.32 8.70 5.27
N SER A 100 21.27 9.08 4.52
CA SER A 100 20.50 10.30 4.79
C SER A 100 19.45 10.04 5.87
N GLU A 101 19.28 10.98 6.81
CA GLU A 101 18.23 10.89 7.82
C GLU A 101 16.87 10.77 7.13
N LYS A 102 16.19 9.63 7.35
CA LYS A 102 14.80 9.46 6.96
C LYS A 102 14.00 10.60 7.57
N ARG A 103 13.33 11.40 6.72
CA ARG A 103 12.42 12.41 7.22
C ARG A 103 11.11 11.73 7.57
N CYS A 104 10.84 11.62 8.86
CA CYS A 104 9.49 11.40 9.33
C CYS A 104 8.67 12.62 8.93
N ASN A 105 7.52 12.38 8.31
CA ASN A 105 6.65 13.45 7.86
C ASN A 105 5.85 14.00 9.06
N THR A 106 6.55 14.49 10.08
CA THR A 106 5.98 14.98 11.34
C THR A 106 5.01 16.13 11.13
N ASP A 107 5.23 16.92 10.07
CA ASP A 107 4.30 17.96 9.65
C ASP A 107 2.91 17.40 9.29
N LEU A 108 2.80 16.12 8.87
CA LEU A 108 1.50 15.46 8.65
C LEU A 108 0.69 15.29 9.93
N GLU A 109 1.33 15.20 11.09
CA GLU A 109 0.63 14.97 12.36
C GLU A 109 -0.35 16.10 12.67
N ALA A 110 -0.08 17.32 12.19
CA ALA A 110 -0.95 18.48 12.35
C ALA A 110 -2.09 18.57 11.33
N PHE A 111 -2.12 17.71 10.30
CA PHE A 111 -3.16 17.77 9.27
C PHE A 111 -4.45 17.14 9.78
N VAL A 112 -5.55 17.89 9.66
CA VAL A 112 -6.90 17.38 9.89
C VAL A 112 -7.43 16.77 8.59
N LEU A 113 -7.75 15.48 8.65
CA LEU A 113 -8.25 14.67 7.54
C LEU A 113 -9.71 14.26 7.81
N GLN A 114 -10.52 14.22 6.76
CA GLN A 114 -11.89 13.71 6.83
C GLN A 114 -11.92 12.23 6.46
N CYS A 115 -12.56 11.41 7.29
CA CYS A 115 -12.76 9.99 7.03
C CYS A 115 -13.56 9.80 5.72
N PRO A 116 -13.27 8.79 4.88
CA PRO A 116 -14.07 8.51 3.69
C PRO A 116 -15.28 7.62 4.01
N SER A 117 -15.28 6.96 5.16
CA SER A 117 -16.36 6.06 5.60
C SER A 117 -17.39 6.76 6.48
N CYS A 118 -17.09 7.94 7.01
CA CYS A 118 -18.01 8.77 7.81
C CYS A 118 -17.60 10.25 7.78
N ASP A 119 -18.42 11.14 8.34
CA ASP A 119 -18.13 12.59 8.31
C ASP A 119 -17.15 13.09 9.37
N GLN A 120 -16.49 12.19 10.12
CA GLN A 120 -15.57 12.58 11.18
C GLN A 120 -14.27 13.16 10.60
N LYS A 121 -13.85 14.30 11.17
CA LYS A 121 -12.56 14.94 10.89
C LYS A 121 -11.62 14.69 12.07
N ARG A 122 -10.40 14.22 11.80
CA ARG A 122 -9.41 13.85 12.82
C ARG A 122 -8.01 14.21 12.34
N ASP A 123 -7.07 14.44 13.26
CA ASP A 123 -5.65 14.55 12.92
C ASP A 123 -5.12 13.24 12.29
N TYR A 124 -3.96 13.30 11.64
CA TYR A 124 -3.39 12.15 10.92
C TYR A 124 -3.22 10.89 11.79
N PRO A 125 -2.63 10.95 13.01
CA PRO A 125 -2.55 9.78 13.89
C PRO A 125 -3.93 9.21 14.26
N SER A 126 -4.88 10.10 14.58
CA SER A 126 -6.23 9.73 15.01
C SER A 126 -7.07 9.18 13.87
N ILE A 127 -6.93 9.69 12.63
CA ILE A 127 -7.66 9.18 11.48
C ILE A 127 -7.20 7.76 11.13
N LYS A 128 -5.91 7.44 11.30
CA LYS A 128 -5.38 6.10 11.08
C LYS A 128 -6.03 5.09 12.02
N LYS A 129 -6.10 5.41 13.31
CA LYS A 129 -6.78 4.58 14.31
C LYS A 129 -8.28 4.44 14.00
N HIS A 130 -8.93 5.55 13.62
CA HIS A 130 -10.34 5.55 13.29
C HIS A 130 -10.68 4.71 12.03
N LEU A 131 -9.83 4.76 10.99
CA LEU A 131 -9.99 3.90 9.81
C LEU A 131 -9.82 2.42 10.15
N GLN A 132 -8.93 2.09 11.09
CA GLN A 132 -8.76 0.73 11.59
C GLN A 132 -10.04 0.23 12.27
N GLU A 133 -10.70 1.07 13.09
CA GLU A 133 -11.98 0.75 13.72
C GLU A 133 -13.08 0.45 12.68
N HIS A 134 -13.15 1.26 11.60
CA HIS A 134 -14.07 0.99 10.49
C HIS A 134 -13.76 -0.33 9.78
N PHE A 135 -12.48 -0.65 9.61
CA PHE A 135 -12.06 -1.88 8.96
C PHE A 135 -12.47 -3.11 9.80
N GLU A 136 -12.18 -3.09 11.10
CA GLU A 136 -12.54 -4.17 12.03
C GLU A 136 -14.05 -4.36 12.11
N ALA A 137 -14.82 -3.27 12.16
CA ALA A 137 -16.29 -3.32 12.15
C ALA A 137 -16.84 -3.93 10.85
N ASN A 138 -16.28 -3.57 9.70
CA ASN A 138 -16.67 -4.15 8.42
C ASN A 138 -16.32 -5.65 8.33
N GLU A 139 -15.15 -6.06 8.82
CA GLU A 139 -14.75 -7.47 8.84
C GLU A 139 -15.65 -8.31 9.76
N GLU A 140 -16.07 -7.76 10.90
CA GLU A 140 -17.06 -8.39 11.78
C GLU A 140 -18.43 -8.50 11.09
N GLN A 141 -18.87 -7.46 10.39
CA GLN A 141 -20.13 -7.49 9.63
C GLN A 141 -20.12 -8.53 8.49
N VAL A 142 -19.01 -8.65 7.77
CA VAL A 142 -18.85 -9.68 6.71
C VAL A 142 -18.92 -11.07 7.32
N ARG A 143 -18.17 -11.33 8.41
CA ARG A 143 -18.23 -12.63 9.11
C ARG A 143 -19.63 -12.96 9.62
N ALA A 144 -20.34 -11.99 10.20
CA ALA A 144 -21.70 -12.18 10.65
C ALA A 144 -22.65 -12.52 9.49
N SER A 145 -22.46 -11.90 8.33
CA SER A 145 -23.27 -12.16 7.13
C SER A 145 -23.02 -13.56 6.56
N GLU A 146 -21.76 -14.01 6.53
CA GLU A 146 -21.39 -15.37 6.10
C GLU A 146 -21.99 -16.45 7.03
N HIS A 147 -22.06 -16.18 8.34
CA HIS A 147 -22.70 -17.09 9.29
C HIS A 147 -24.20 -17.24 9.05
N LEU A 148 -24.90 -16.15 8.71
CA LEU A 148 -26.33 -16.20 8.38
C LEU A 148 -26.58 -16.96 7.08
N GLU A 149 -25.79 -16.70 6.03
CA GLU A 149 -25.92 -17.41 4.75
C GLU A 149 -25.67 -18.92 4.90
N ASN A 150 -24.72 -19.32 5.75
CA ASN A 150 -24.47 -20.73 6.04
C ASN A 150 -25.57 -21.37 6.90
N ALA A 151 -26.21 -20.60 7.79
CA ALA A 151 -27.33 -21.08 8.58
C ALA A 151 -28.58 -21.34 7.70
N GLU A 152 -28.85 -20.47 6.73
CA GLU A 152 -29.96 -20.65 5.78
C GLU A 152 -29.78 -21.91 4.92
N LYS A 153 -28.56 -22.19 4.44
CA LYS A 153 -28.25 -23.40 3.66
C LYS A 153 -28.47 -24.72 4.42
N LEU A 154 -28.43 -24.70 5.76
CA LEU A 154 -28.66 -25.89 6.59
C LEU A 154 -30.15 -26.21 6.79
N VAL A 155 -31.05 -25.27 6.51
CA VAL A 155 -32.50 -25.46 6.70
C VAL A 155 -33.15 -26.13 5.49
N ASP A 156 -32.58 -25.98 4.28
CA ASP A 156 -33.15 -26.51 3.03
C ASP A 156 -32.87 -28.02 2.78
N ASP A 157 -32.01 -28.67 3.56
CA ASP A 157 -31.73 -30.12 3.43
C ASP A 157 -32.69 -31.01 4.26
N HIS A 158 -33.75 -30.44 4.85
CA HIS A 158 -34.81 -31.26 5.41
C HIS A 158 -35.74 -31.74 4.28
N PRO A 159 -35.81 -33.05 3.99
CA PRO A 159 -36.73 -33.57 3.00
C PRO A 159 -38.15 -33.17 3.39
N PRO A 160 -39.00 -32.76 2.42
CA PRO A 160 -40.36 -32.32 2.71
C PRO A 160 -41.08 -33.44 3.45
N SER A 161 -41.32 -33.23 4.74
CA SER A 161 -42.16 -34.10 5.54
C SER A 161 -43.57 -33.98 4.98
N THR A 162 -43.99 -34.98 4.22
CA THR A 162 -45.35 -35.13 3.71
C THR A 162 -46.31 -35.27 4.88
N GLN A 163 -46.78 -34.16 5.44
CA GLN A 163 -48.00 -34.12 6.23
C GLN A 163 -49.06 -33.32 5.47
N SER A 164 -49.94 -34.12 4.87
CA SER A 164 -51.25 -33.75 4.36
C SER A 164 -52.05 -33.02 5.43
N HIS A 165 -52.21 -31.71 5.30
CA HIS A 165 -53.40 -31.02 5.77
C HIS A 165 -53.86 -30.03 4.70
N LYS A 166 -54.94 -30.43 4.00
CA LYS A 166 -55.89 -29.51 3.41
C LYS A 166 -56.43 -28.65 4.55
N ASP A 167 -56.39 -27.33 4.39
CA ASP A 167 -57.57 -26.50 4.59
C ASP A 167 -57.40 -25.16 3.88
N ASN A 168 -58.47 -24.80 3.15
CA ASN A 168 -58.67 -23.58 2.41
C ASN A 168 -58.59 -22.35 3.32
N LEU A 169 -57.97 -21.26 2.87
CA LEU A 169 -58.56 -19.94 3.06
C LEU A 169 -58.06 -18.95 2.00
N THR A 170 -59.01 -18.54 1.17
CA THR A 170 -58.96 -17.52 0.14
C THR A 170 -58.96 -16.14 0.78
N THR A 171 -57.97 -15.29 0.51
CA THR A 171 -58.07 -13.84 0.77
C THR A 171 -57.39 -13.06 -0.36
N GLU A 172 -58.23 -12.65 -1.29
CA GLU A 172 -58.26 -11.44 -2.12
C GLU A 172 -56.98 -10.59 -2.24
N GLN A 173 -56.45 -10.53 -3.48
CA GLN A 173 -55.56 -9.46 -3.95
C GLN A 173 -56.37 -8.19 -4.25
N PRO A 174 -55.88 -6.99 -3.90
CA PRO A 174 -56.28 -5.77 -4.59
C PRO A 174 -55.33 -5.50 -5.77
N ASP A 175 -55.93 -5.39 -6.95
CA ASP A 175 -55.35 -4.78 -8.15
C ASP A 175 -54.89 -3.34 -7.84
N MET A 176 -53.61 -3.04 -8.09
CA MET A 176 -53.15 -1.66 -8.21
C MET A 176 -52.87 -1.37 -9.68
N GLU A 177 -53.70 -0.48 -10.22
CA GLU A 177 -53.68 -0.01 -11.60
C GLU A 177 -52.39 0.74 -11.94
N LEU A 178 -51.86 0.40 -13.12
CA LEU A 178 -50.70 1.02 -13.76
C LEU A 178 -51.15 2.33 -14.43
N GLU A 179 -50.77 3.50 -13.90
CA GLU A 179 -51.01 4.78 -14.57
C GLU A 179 -49.80 5.15 -15.47
N ASN A 180 -50.02 5.05 -16.78
CA ASN A 180 -49.09 5.47 -17.83
C ASN A 180 -49.16 7.00 -18.00
N GLY A 181 -48.08 7.71 -17.67
CA GLY A 181 -47.92 9.14 -17.92
C GLY A 181 -46.71 9.45 -18.81
N ALA A 182 -46.97 9.82 -20.07
CA ALA A 182 -46.07 10.56 -20.95
C ALA A 182 -46.94 11.32 -21.97
N PRO A 183 -46.42 12.25 -22.78
CA PRO A 183 -45.23 13.13 -22.67
C PRO A 183 -45.69 14.61 -22.72
N LEU A 184 -44.80 15.62 -22.61
CA LEU A 184 -44.93 16.89 -23.36
C LEU A 184 -43.82 17.93 -23.08
N VAL A 185 -43.55 18.67 -24.16
CA VAL A 185 -42.94 19.99 -24.38
C VAL A 185 -41.42 20.19 -24.32
N SER A 186 -40.91 20.41 -25.52
CA SER A 186 -39.75 21.16 -25.96
C SER A 186 -39.59 22.53 -25.30
N MET A 187 -38.35 22.97 -25.10
CA MET A 187 -38.05 24.40 -25.10
C MET A 187 -36.64 24.65 -25.65
N ASP A 188 -36.61 25.36 -26.77
CA ASP A 188 -35.44 25.98 -27.36
C ASP A 188 -34.88 27.04 -26.41
N THR A 189 -33.57 27.01 -26.15
CA THR A 189 -32.81 28.22 -25.87
C THR A 189 -31.50 28.23 -26.64
N SER A 190 -31.49 29.15 -27.59
CA SER A 190 -30.38 29.64 -28.39
C SER A 190 -29.32 30.32 -27.53
N GLY A 191 -28.06 30.16 -27.97
CA GLY A 191 -27.02 31.19 -27.85
C GLY A 191 -26.29 31.24 -26.51
N ASP A 192 -25.09 30.67 -26.47
CA ASP A 192 -23.99 31.44 -25.88
C ASP A 192 -22.63 31.10 -26.48
N GLU A 193 -21.82 32.14 -26.54
CA GLU A 193 -20.67 32.31 -27.40
C GLU A 193 -19.43 31.52 -26.96
N GLN A 194 -18.74 30.97 -27.97
CA GLN A 194 -17.28 30.95 -28.12
C GLN A 194 -16.44 31.15 -26.84
N ARG A 195 -16.27 30.08 -26.06
CA ARG A 195 -14.99 29.84 -25.38
C ARG A 195 -14.21 28.82 -26.18
N LYS A 196 -13.28 29.32 -27.00
CA LYS A 196 -12.22 28.51 -27.63
C LYS A 196 -11.44 27.79 -26.52
N GLU A 197 -11.78 26.52 -26.34
CA GLU A 197 -10.99 25.51 -25.65
C GLU A 197 -9.62 25.41 -26.34
N ASN A 198 -8.60 25.95 -25.69
CA ASN A 198 -7.21 25.54 -25.89
C ASN A 198 -6.89 24.35 -24.96
N ASP A 199 -7.79 23.37 -24.90
CA ASP A 199 -7.55 22.10 -24.23
C ASP A 199 -7.10 21.10 -25.31
N ARG A 200 -5.88 21.30 -25.81
CA ARG A 200 -5.15 20.25 -26.55
C ARG A 200 -4.77 19.17 -25.54
N GLY A 201 -5.78 18.41 -25.09
CA GLY A 201 -5.57 17.14 -24.42
C GLY A 201 -4.69 16.28 -25.32
N ASP A 202 -3.59 15.80 -24.76
CA ASP A 202 -2.62 14.92 -25.41
C ASP A 202 -3.36 13.73 -26.04
N ALA A 203 -3.66 13.85 -27.33
CA ALA A 203 -4.34 12.84 -28.13
C ALA A 203 -3.39 11.72 -28.57
N SER A 204 -2.16 11.69 -28.06
CA SER A 204 -1.29 10.52 -28.13
C SER A 204 -1.78 9.50 -27.10
N GLY A 205 -2.79 8.71 -27.49
CA GLY A 205 -3.42 7.65 -26.70
C GLY A 205 -2.51 6.45 -26.37
N SER A 206 -1.24 6.71 -26.10
CA SER A 206 -0.26 5.73 -25.66
C SER A 206 -0.62 5.19 -24.27
N LYS A 207 -0.33 3.91 -24.04
CA LYS A 207 -0.57 3.21 -22.78
C LYS A 207 0.70 2.53 -22.32
N THR A 208 1.01 2.64 -21.04
CA THR A 208 2.15 1.96 -20.42
C THR A 208 1.77 0.54 -20.04
N CYS A 209 2.52 -0.45 -20.52
CA CYS A 209 2.32 -1.85 -20.14
C CYS A 209 2.66 -2.06 -18.66
N PRO A 210 1.74 -2.61 -17.83
CA PRO A 210 1.98 -2.80 -16.41
C PRO A 210 3.02 -3.90 -16.10
N LEU A 211 3.36 -4.73 -17.09
CA LEU A 211 4.29 -5.86 -16.92
C LEU A 211 5.74 -5.45 -17.21
N CYS A 212 5.98 -4.69 -18.27
CA CYS A 212 7.34 -4.30 -18.68
C CYS A 212 7.62 -2.80 -18.59
N ALA A 213 6.64 -1.99 -18.14
CA ALA A 213 6.71 -0.54 -18.04
C ALA A 213 7.04 0.21 -19.35
N THR A 214 6.93 -0.46 -20.50
CA THR A 214 7.13 0.16 -21.83
C THR A 214 5.83 0.79 -22.31
N THR A 215 5.90 1.97 -22.91
CA THR A 215 4.76 2.69 -23.52
C THR A 215 4.52 2.21 -24.94
N TRP A 216 3.25 1.96 -25.27
CA TRP A 216 2.82 1.47 -26.57
C TRP A 216 1.66 2.29 -27.09
N ASP A 217 1.55 2.40 -28.41
CA ASP A 217 0.38 3.00 -29.04
C ASP A 217 -0.88 2.17 -28.77
N LYS A 218 -2.04 2.83 -28.78
CA LYS A 218 -3.32 2.21 -28.41
C LYS A 218 -3.64 0.94 -29.21
N GLU A 219 -3.26 0.93 -30.49
CA GLU A 219 -3.48 -0.17 -31.43
C GLU A 219 -2.58 -1.37 -31.10
N GLU A 220 -1.33 -1.12 -30.74
CA GLU A 220 -0.33 -2.16 -30.43
C GLU A 220 -0.41 -2.65 -28.97
N TYR A 221 -0.98 -1.85 -28.06
CA TYR A 221 -0.99 -2.12 -26.62
C TYR A 221 -1.62 -3.48 -26.26
N LEU A 222 -2.73 -3.85 -26.91
CA LEU A 222 -3.42 -5.12 -26.61
C LEU A 222 -2.62 -6.34 -27.09
N GLU A 223 -2.00 -6.26 -28.25
CA GLU A 223 -1.13 -7.32 -28.77
C GLU A 223 0.12 -7.46 -27.90
N HIS A 224 0.75 -6.34 -27.56
CA HIS A 224 1.87 -6.31 -26.63
C HIS A 224 1.51 -6.91 -25.27
N LEU A 225 0.37 -6.54 -24.67
CA LEU A 225 -0.03 -7.05 -23.36
C LEU A 225 -0.12 -8.57 -23.37
N LYS A 226 -0.71 -9.15 -24.42
CA LYS A 226 -0.84 -10.60 -24.59
C LYS A 226 0.52 -11.28 -24.78
N ALA A 227 1.41 -10.70 -25.59
CA ALA A 227 2.77 -11.21 -25.78
C ALA A 227 3.61 -11.09 -24.50
N CYS A 228 3.45 -10.00 -23.75
CA CYS A 228 4.17 -9.72 -22.52
C CYS A 228 3.73 -10.64 -21.36
N GLU A 229 2.45 -11.03 -21.31
CA GLU A 229 1.93 -12.03 -20.36
C GLU A 229 2.55 -13.43 -20.57
N GLU A 230 2.81 -13.80 -21.83
CA GLU A 230 3.41 -15.08 -22.20
C GLU A 230 4.94 -15.08 -22.17
N ARG A 231 5.58 -13.91 -22.03
CA ARG A 231 7.04 -13.78 -21.98
C ARG A 231 7.62 -14.56 -20.80
N LEU A 232 8.65 -15.36 -21.08
CA LEU A 232 9.41 -16.07 -20.05
C LEU A 232 10.39 -15.12 -19.36
N THR A 233 10.43 -15.19 -18.03
CA THR A 233 11.36 -14.45 -17.15
C THR A 233 12.04 -15.44 -16.22
N LYS A 234 13.34 -15.28 -15.99
CA LYS A 234 14.10 -16.14 -15.06
C LYS A 234 13.87 -15.67 -13.63
N CYS A 235 13.51 -16.61 -12.75
CA CYS A 235 13.43 -16.36 -11.31
C CYS A 235 14.82 -16.06 -10.73
N SER A 236 14.94 -14.99 -9.95
CA SER A 236 16.21 -14.60 -9.30
C SER A 236 16.71 -15.63 -8.28
N GLU A 237 15.79 -16.37 -7.65
CA GLU A 237 16.13 -17.29 -6.56
C GLU A 237 16.52 -18.68 -7.08
N CYS A 238 15.72 -19.26 -7.99
CA CYS A 238 15.93 -20.63 -8.47
C CYS A 238 16.36 -20.74 -9.94
N MET A 239 16.50 -19.62 -10.65
CA MET A 239 16.92 -19.54 -12.07
C MET A 239 15.98 -20.24 -13.07
N GLN A 240 14.81 -20.71 -12.65
CA GLN A 240 13.82 -21.31 -13.55
C GLN A 240 13.16 -20.25 -14.43
N GLU A 241 12.89 -20.60 -15.68
CA GLU A 241 12.13 -19.77 -16.62
C GLU A 241 10.64 -19.92 -16.35
N VAL A 242 9.97 -18.81 -16.02
CA VAL A 242 8.57 -18.77 -15.64
C VAL A 242 7.87 -17.71 -16.49
N LYS A 243 6.68 -18.02 -17.00
CA LYS A 243 5.85 -17.03 -17.70
C LYS A 243 5.52 -15.86 -16.76
N TYR A 244 5.57 -14.63 -17.26
CA TYR A 244 5.39 -13.43 -16.44
C TYR A 244 4.08 -13.47 -15.64
N LYS A 245 2.98 -13.93 -16.25
CA LYS A 245 1.67 -14.10 -15.60
C LYS A 245 1.68 -15.04 -14.38
N HIS A 246 2.66 -15.93 -14.27
CA HIS A 246 2.82 -16.89 -13.16
C HIS A 246 3.98 -16.55 -12.22
N TYR A 247 4.72 -15.47 -12.48
CA TYR A 247 5.93 -15.13 -11.74
C TYR A 247 5.65 -14.86 -10.25
N GLY A 248 4.55 -14.15 -9.92
CA GLY A 248 4.15 -13.88 -8.54
C GLY A 248 3.87 -15.15 -7.72
N ASN A 249 3.11 -16.10 -8.30
CA ASN A 249 2.82 -17.38 -7.65
C ASN A 249 4.10 -18.21 -7.47
N HIS A 250 4.98 -18.20 -8.48
CA HIS A 250 6.26 -18.88 -8.40
C HIS A 250 7.14 -18.33 -7.27
N LEU A 251 7.25 -17.00 -7.09
CA LEU A 251 8.03 -16.40 -5.99
C LEU A 251 7.53 -16.88 -4.61
N LEU A 252 6.21 -17.00 -4.44
CA LEU A 252 5.60 -17.51 -3.20
C LEU A 252 5.93 -18.99 -2.92
N GLU A 253 6.05 -19.81 -3.96
CA GLU A 253 6.44 -21.21 -3.82
C GLU A 253 7.96 -21.41 -3.70
N CYS A 254 8.73 -20.57 -4.41
CA CYS A 254 10.19 -20.64 -4.44
C CYS A 254 10.78 -20.37 -3.07
N THR A 255 10.32 -19.30 -2.41
CA THR A 255 10.73 -18.91 -1.05
C THR A 255 10.44 -20.01 -0.02
N LYS A 256 9.26 -20.65 -0.09
CA LYS A 256 8.91 -21.79 0.79
C LYS A 256 9.85 -22.99 0.65
N LYS A 257 10.40 -23.24 -0.55
CA LYS A 257 11.32 -24.36 -0.78
C LYS A 257 12.70 -24.11 -0.18
N ASP A 258 13.15 -22.86 -0.15
CA ASP A 258 14.44 -22.49 0.45
C ASP A 258 14.43 -22.59 1.97
N ASP A 259 13.31 -22.21 2.61
CA ASP A 259 13.16 -22.35 4.07
C ASP A 259 13.15 -23.83 4.50
N LYS A 260 12.50 -24.69 3.71
CA LYS A 260 12.45 -26.14 3.98
C LYS A 260 13.82 -26.81 3.79
N LYS A 261 14.62 -26.36 2.82
CA LYS A 261 16.01 -26.84 2.64
C LYS A 261 16.94 -26.39 3.77
N LYS A 262 16.71 -25.22 4.36
CA LYS A 262 17.50 -24.74 5.51
C LYS A 262 17.15 -25.46 6.80
N SER A 263 15.90 -25.87 7.01
CA SER A 263 15.51 -26.62 8.22
C SER A 263 15.97 -28.08 8.21
N ASP A 264 16.06 -28.72 7.04
CA ASP A 264 16.46 -30.14 6.95
C ASP A 264 17.97 -30.37 7.15
N ARG A 265 18.79 -29.33 6.99
CA ARG A 265 20.25 -29.45 7.11
C ARG A 265 20.76 -29.38 8.56
N THR A 266 19.89 -29.04 9.52
CA THR A 266 20.27 -28.81 10.92
C THR A 266 19.99 -30.01 11.84
N LEU A 267 19.37 -31.09 11.34
CA LEU A 267 18.87 -32.20 12.19
C LEU A 267 19.52 -33.57 11.99
N THR A 268 20.50 -33.74 11.10
CA THR A 268 21.11 -35.07 10.83
C THR A 268 22.52 -35.28 11.37
N CYS A 269 23.06 -34.39 12.21
CA CYS A 269 24.41 -34.53 12.77
C CYS A 269 24.45 -35.06 14.22
N ALA A 270 23.57 -36.01 14.59
CA ALA A 270 23.56 -36.57 15.95
C ALA A 270 24.02 -38.03 16.08
N LYS A 271 23.98 -38.88 15.04
CA LYS A 271 24.36 -40.31 15.18
C LYS A 271 24.90 -40.93 13.89
N ALA A 272 26.15 -40.66 13.55
CA ALA A 272 26.92 -41.54 12.68
C ALA A 272 28.37 -41.60 13.17
N LYS A 273 28.69 -42.67 13.89
CA LYS A 273 30.06 -43.06 14.22
C LYS A 273 30.74 -43.48 12.92
N HIS A 274 31.50 -42.59 12.29
CA HIS A 274 32.53 -42.96 11.33
C HIS A 274 33.89 -42.54 11.89
N PRO A 275 34.85 -43.46 12.06
CA PRO A 275 36.21 -43.11 12.39
C PRO A 275 36.96 -42.68 11.12
N SER A 276 37.74 -41.61 11.27
CA SER A 276 38.87 -41.24 10.41
C SER A 276 38.54 -40.83 8.97
N PHE A 277 38.61 -39.54 8.67
CA PHE A 277 39.45 -38.98 7.58
C PHE A 277 39.34 -37.45 7.59
N GLY A 278 40.49 -36.77 7.70
CA GLY A 278 40.64 -35.37 7.23
C GLY A 278 40.35 -34.25 8.24
N ASN A 279 41.15 -34.14 9.29
CA ASN A 279 41.24 -32.92 10.09
C ASN A 279 42.10 -31.88 9.33
N TYR A 280 41.50 -31.18 8.38
CA TYR A 280 42.10 -30.00 7.74
C TYR A 280 41.11 -28.83 7.78
N GLY A 281 41.38 -27.89 8.69
CA GLY A 281 41.27 -26.45 8.41
C GLY A 281 39.89 -25.80 8.43
N ASN A 282 39.32 -25.56 9.62
CA ASN A 282 38.45 -24.40 9.87
C ASN A 282 39.16 -23.40 10.79
N ALA A 283 40.40 -23.03 10.45
CA ALA A 283 41.16 -22.03 11.20
C ALA A 283 40.77 -20.58 10.82
N GLU A 284 40.36 -20.34 9.58
CA GLU A 284 40.00 -19.00 9.08
C GLU A 284 38.71 -18.45 9.71
N ASP A 285 37.73 -19.30 10.01
CA ASP A 285 36.45 -18.89 10.62
C ASP A 285 36.62 -18.33 12.04
N THR A 286 37.68 -18.72 12.75
CA THR A 286 37.93 -18.22 14.11
C THR A 286 38.54 -16.81 14.14
N SER A 287 39.26 -16.41 13.08
CA SER A 287 39.89 -15.09 12.99
C SER A 287 38.87 -14.02 12.61
N GLU A 288 38.05 -14.29 11.59
CA GLU A 288 37.01 -13.35 11.15
C GLU A 288 35.99 -13.11 12.27
N ARG A 289 35.64 -14.16 13.02
CA ARG A 289 34.73 -14.03 14.17
C ARG A 289 35.30 -13.17 15.29
N ARG A 290 36.61 -13.26 15.58
CA ARG A 290 37.25 -12.40 16.59
C ARG A 290 37.25 -10.93 16.17
N GLN A 291 37.59 -10.66 14.91
CA GLN A 291 37.58 -9.30 14.37
C GLN A 291 36.19 -8.65 14.44
N LYS A 292 35.14 -9.41 14.09
CA LYS A 292 33.74 -8.93 14.22
C LYS A 292 33.35 -8.62 15.65
N VAL A 293 33.82 -9.41 16.63
CA VAL A 293 33.56 -9.15 18.05
C VAL A 293 34.25 -7.86 18.51
N GLU A 294 35.50 -7.63 18.11
CA GLU A 294 36.23 -6.40 18.42
C GLU A 294 35.57 -5.17 17.80
N GLU A 295 35.08 -5.27 16.56
CA GLU A 295 34.34 -4.20 15.88
C GLU A 295 33.02 -3.88 16.62
N ILE A 296 32.28 -4.92 17.03
CA ILE A 296 31.05 -4.74 17.82
C ILE A 296 31.35 -4.05 19.17
N GLU A 297 32.43 -4.42 19.85
CA GLU A 297 32.83 -3.78 21.11
C GLU A 297 33.30 -2.33 20.90
N ALA A 298 33.97 -2.02 19.79
CA ALA A 298 34.31 -0.66 19.41
C ALA A 298 33.05 0.19 19.16
N LEU A 299 32.07 -0.34 18.42
CA LEU A 299 30.80 0.34 18.16
C LEU A 299 30.01 0.59 19.44
N LYS A 300 29.96 -0.40 20.36
CA LYS A 300 29.30 -0.21 21.67
C LYS A 300 29.92 0.92 22.49
N ARG A 301 31.26 1.04 22.48
CA ARG A 301 31.95 2.15 23.16
C ARG A 301 31.66 3.50 22.50
N ALA A 302 31.61 3.55 21.18
CA ALA A 302 31.27 4.77 20.44
C ALA A 302 29.83 5.23 20.73
N ILE A 303 28.87 4.31 20.75
CA ILE A 303 27.46 4.60 21.10
C ILE A 303 27.37 5.19 22.51
N LYS A 304 28.00 4.55 23.50
CA LYS A 304 27.99 5.04 24.88
C LYS A 304 28.58 6.46 25.00
N ALA A 305 29.67 6.75 24.30
CA ALA A 305 30.27 8.08 24.30
C ALA A 305 29.35 9.15 23.65
N LEU A 306 28.57 8.77 22.64
CA LEU A 306 27.56 9.64 22.03
C LEU A 306 26.39 9.89 22.98
N GLU A 307 25.90 8.86 23.67
CA GLU A 307 24.84 8.98 24.68
C GLU A 307 25.24 9.92 25.81
N GLU A 308 26.45 9.78 26.37
CA GLU A 308 26.99 10.67 27.40
C GLU A 308 27.09 12.13 26.91
N ARG A 309 27.45 12.32 25.63
CA ARG A 309 27.54 13.66 25.02
C ARG A 309 26.16 14.28 24.79
N ILE A 310 25.17 13.50 24.39
CA ILE A 310 23.78 13.94 24.27
C ILE A 310 23.27 14.38 25.64
N GLU A 311 23.46 13.57 26.68
CA GLU A 311 23.03 13.91 28.04
C GLU A 311 23.69 15.20 28.56
N HIS A 312 24.97 15.39 28.25
CA HIS A 312 25.70 16.62 28.59
C HIS A 312 25.13 17.87 27.89
N LEU A 313 24.61 17.73 26.66
CA LEU A 313 24.00 18.82 25.90
C LEU A 313 22.54 19.08 26.29
N GLU A 314 21.79 18.04 26.66
CA GLU A 314 20.38 18.18 27.06
C GLU A 314 20.22 18.87 28.41
N LYS A 315 21.06 18.54 29.40
CA LYS A 315 21.02 19.14 30.74
C LYS A 315 21.02 20.68 30.76
N PRO A 316 21.93 21.39 30.05
CA PRO A 316 21.91 22.85 30.01
C PRO A 316 20.70 23.40 29.24
N LEU A 317 20.25 22.75 28.17
CA LEU A 317 19.07 23.17 27.41
C LEU A 317 17.81 23.12 28.27
N VAL A 318 17.60 22.03 29.03
CA VAL A 318 16.48 21.92 29.98
C VAL A 318 16.50 23.04 31.00
N LYS A 319 17.67 23.39 31.56
CA LYS A 319 17.81 24.52 32.49
C LYS A 319 17.46 25.87 31.84
N ILE A 320 17.86 26.08 30.58
CA ILE A 320 17.52 27.30 29.83
C ILE A 320 16.01 27.39 29.62
N ILE A 321 15.37 26.31 29.16
CA ILE A 321 13.92 26.23 28.95
C ILE A 321 13.17 26.51 30.25
N GLN A 322 13.61 25.93 31.36
CA GLN A 322 12.99 26.16 32.67
C GLN A 322 13.09 27.63 33.11
N LYS A 323 14.26 28.26 32.97
CA LYS A 323 14.43 29.70 33.24
C LYS A 323 13.54 30.59 32.36
N LEU A 324 13.37 30.22 31.09
CA LEU A 324 12.50 30.97 30.18
C LEU A 324 11.03 30.85 30.60
N ARG A 325 10.58 29.68 31.08
CA ARG A 325 9.23 29.49 31.63
C ARG A 325 9.02 30.34 32.90
N GLU A 326 9.94 30.28 33.86
CA GLU A 326 9.90 31.09 35.09
C GLU A 326 9.92 32.60 34.81
N ASN A 327 10.58 33.03 33.73
CA ASN A 327 10.58 34.44 33.31
C ASN A 327 9.27 34.86 32.65
N ALA A 328 8.62 33.95 31.91
CA ALA A 328 7.32 34.21 31.29
C ALA A 328 6.21 34.32 32.35
N GLU A 329 6.23 33.48 33.38
CA GLU A 329 5.26 33.50 34.49
C GLU A 329 5.36 34.76 35.36
N ARG A 330 6.53 35.41 35.39
CA ARG A 330 6.75 36.66 36.15
C ARG A 330 6.28 37.93 35.44
N ARG A 331 5.95 37.86 34.14
CA ARG A 331 5.50 39.00 33.33
C ARG A 331 3.99 39.12 33.31
#